data_AF-A0AAV6GQ18-F1
#
_entry.id   AF-A0AAV6GQ18-F1
#
_cell.length_a   1.000
_cell.length_b   1.000
_cell.length_c   1.000
_cell.angle_alpha   90.00
_cell.angle_beta   90.00
_cell.angle_gamma   90.00
#
_symmetry.space_group_name_H-M   'P 1'
#
loop_
_entity.id
_entity.type
_entity.pdbx_description
1 polymer ?
#
loop_
_entity_poly.entity_id
_entity_poly.type
_entity_poly.pdbx_seq_one_letter_code
_entity_poly.pdbx_strand_id
1 'polypeptide(L)'
;DIGRRRKAGVAAELYLQACEIVGVIPATSYLRNQGNSTLNMNHHGLGPKGTKALAIALVSDIQITDLELEDNCLLPEGARYLVEMLKENFTIQRMNLSNNNLQAAGAKSIAKMLLENIAIKTLALSGNGFVDEAAKSFADTLANNFQVKSLDLSHNWFCETGGEHLGHMLASNESLETLNLSWNCLRMSGAVALCNGLKVNVTLKHLDLSYNGFGSEGAQALGDALHHNNTLLSLDLSSNRITYEALRLLCHGLAFNDTLRVLRLLHNPITSEGALLMLTTVRNNSKSALEEINISTVMVSEAFVEMLESMQQEHPVLDVRYLGVTGAFTRTRKVDAMKVIQHFLEGRKQCLIDFFKSIDKEGTMRVHASDLRKAIQQAKMPLDSFNIEVLIQKLDVDKTGLIDYSFTGQL
;
A
#
# COMPACT_ATOMS: atom_id res chain seq x y z
N ASP A 1 12.39 26.16 41.81
CA ASP A 1 11.21 25.31 41.58
C ASP A 1 11.69 23.89 41.25
N ILE A 2 11.96 23.11 42.31
CA ILE A 2 12.54 21.77 42.27
C ILE A 2 11.39 20.83 42.65
N GLY A 3 10.56 20.42 41.69
CA GLY A 3 9.32 19.75 42.06
C GLY A 3 8.48 19.25 40.91
N ARG A 4 9.05 18.43 40.00
CA ARG A 4 8.34 17.45 39.14
C ARG A 4 9.32 16.63 38.28
N ARG A 5 10.30 15.96 38.90
CA ARG A 5 11.00 14.86 38.22
C ARG A 5 10.15 13.59 38.38
N ARG A 6 9.34 13.25 37.38
CA ARG A 6 8.96 11.84 37.17
C ARG A 6 10.28 11.06 37.14
N LYS A 7 10.45 10.02 37.97
CA LYS A 7 11.64 9.15 37.87
C LYS A 7 11.70 8.65 36.43
N ALA A 8 12.70 9.10 35.68
CA ALA A 8 12.93 8.61 34.33
C ALA A 8 13.23 7.11 34.44
N GLY A 9 12.55 6.27 33.65
CA GLY A 9 12.92 4.85 33.56
C GLY A 9 14.36 4.68 33.07
N VAL A 10 15.00 3.56 33.41
CA VAL A 10 16.43 3.28 33.13
C VAL A 10 16.82 3.59 31.67
N ALA A 11 15.98 3.24 30.70
CA ALA A 11 16.22 3.52 29.28
C ALA A 11 16.30 5.03 28.95
N ALA A 12 15.49 5.88 29.59
CA ALA A 12 15.59 7.33 29.39
C ALA A 12 16.85 7.92 30.03
N GLU A 13 17.30 7.39 31.16
CA GLU A 13 18.55 7.83 31.77
C GLU A 13 19.75 7.46 30.89
N LEU A 14 19.78 6.24 30.35
CA LEU A 14 20.77 5.80 29.37
C LEU A 14 20.76 6.66 28.11
N TYR A 15 19.59 7.00 27.57
CA TYR A 15 19.49 7.88 26.41
C TYR A 15 20.02 9.29 26.70
N LEU A 16 19.67 9.88 27.84
CA LEU A 16 20.18 11.20 28.23
C LEU A 16 21.71 11.20 28.35
N GLN A 17 22.29 10.19 29.00
CA GLN A 17 23.73 10.02 29.11
C GLN A 17 24.37 9.80 27.74
N ALA A 18 23.78 8.98 26.88
CA ALA A 18 24.27 8.73 25.53
C ALA A 18 24.28 10.03 24.71
N CYS A 19 23.23 10.85 24.79
CA CYS A 19 23.15 12.16 24.16
C CYS A 19 24.26 13.10 24.61
N GLU A 20 24.56 13.14 25.92
CA GLU A 20 25.66 13.92 26.48
C GLU A 20 27.02 13.45 25.93
N ILE A 21 27.27 12.14 25.92
CA ILE A 21 28.51 11.53 25.42
C ILE A 21 28.75 11.85 23.94
N VAL A 22 27.71 11.77 23.10
CA VAL A 22 27.85 12.03 21.65
C VAL A 22 27.74 13.51 21.29
N GLY A 23 27.38 14.37 22.25
CA GLY A 23 27.22 15.81 22.06
C GLY A 23 26.01 16.21 21.21
N VAL A 24 24.84 15.64 21.49
CA VAL A 24 23.57 16.00 20.83
C VAL A 24 22.50 16.38 21.84
N ILE A 25 21.53 17.18 21.39
CA ILE A 25 20.38 17.55 22.21
C ILE A 25 19.41 16.35 22.26
N PRO A 26 19.02 15.87 23.46
CA PRO A 26 18.08 14.77 23.58
C PRO A 26 16.73 15.12 22.95
N ALA A 27 16.22 14.23 22.09
CA ALA A 27 14.90 14.38 21.53
C ALA A 27 13.84 14.06 22.58
N THR A 28 13.00 15.03 22.91
CA THR A 28 11.96 14.86 23.94
C THR A 28 10.93 13.78 23.57
N SER A 29 10.78 13.46 22.28
CA SER A 29 9.89 12.39 21.82
C SER A 29 10.27 11.03 22.43
N TYR A 30 11.56 10.69 22.44
CA TYR A 30 12.05 9.45 23.05
C TYR A 30 11.69 9.38 24.54
N LEU A 31 11.92 10.47 25.27
CA LEU A 31 11.62 10.55 26.71
C LEU A 31 10.12 10.44 27.02
N ARG A 32 9.26 10.82 26.08
CA ARG A 32 7.79 10.71 26.21
C ARG A 32 7.27 9.31 25.88
N ASN A 33 8.07 8.49 25.20
CA ASN A 33 7.67 7.18 24.72
C ASN A 33 7.87 6.03 25.75
N GLN A 34 8.05 6.35 27.04
CA GLN A 34 8.32 5.34 28.05
C GLN A 34 7.18 4.33 28.19
N GLY A 35 7.51 3.05 28.05
CA GLY A 35 6.58 1.93 28.22
C GLY A 35 5.76 1.55 26.98
N ASN A 36 6.00 2.21 25.83
CA ASN A 36 5.37 1.85 24.56
C ASN A 36 6.21 0.82 23.81
N SER A 37 5.55 -0.11 23.12
CA SER A 37 6.20 -1.08 22.23
C SER A 37 6.63 -0.45 20.90
N THR A 38 6.01 0.67 20.51
CA THR A 38 6.37 1.43 19.31
C THR A 38 7.10 2.69 19.71
N LEU A 39 8.30 2.88 19.17
CA LEU A 39 9.06 4.13 19.27
C LEU A 39 9.00 4.86 17.94
N ASN A 40 8.26 5.98 17.92
CA ASN A 40 8.20 6.87 16.77
C ASN A 40 9.08 8.11 16.95
N MET A 41 10.11 8.19 16.09
CA MET A 41 11.03 9.32 16.00
C MET A 41 11.11 9.86 14.57
N ASN A 42 10.07 9.67 13.74
CA ASN A 42 10.05 10.17 12.37
C ASN A 42 10.20 11.69 12.31
N HIS A 43 10.91 12.24 11.32
CA HIS A 43 11.04 13.69 11.08
C HIS A 43 11.70 14.49 12.22
N HIS A 44 12.63 13.90 12.98
CA HIS A 44 13.32 14.57 14.09
C HIS A 44 14.74 15.04 13.74
N GLY A 45 15.22 14.78 12.52
CA GLY A 45 16.54 15.21 12.06
C GLY A 45 17.68 14.68 12.94
N LEU A 46 17.57 13.45 13.44
CA LEU A 46 18.51 12.85 14.40
C LEU A 46 19.97 12.91 13.91
N GLY A 47 20.19 12.71 12.61
CA GLY A 47 21.51 12.58 12.04
C GLY A 47 22.28 11.35 12.57
N PRO A 48 23.52 11.10 12.09
CA PRO A 48 24.31 9.98 12.56
C PRO A 48 24.54 9.97 14.08
N LYS A 49 24.80 11.13 14.68
CA LYS A 49 25.10 11.25 16.11
C LYS A 49 23.86 11.05 16.99
N GLY A 50 22.72 11.63 16.62
CA GLY A 50 21.46 11.41 17.36
C GLY A 50 21.06 9.94 17.32
N THR A 51 21.24 9.31 16.16
CA THR A 51 21.01 7.87 15.99
C THR A 51 21.99 7.03 16.78
N LYS A 52 23.26 7.43 16.91
CA LYS A 52 24.20 6.76 17.82
C LYS A 52 23.72 6.79 19.26
N ALA A 53 23.26 7.95 19.75
CA ALA A 53 22.71 8.05 21.11
C ALA A 53 21.48 7.15 21.29
N LEU A 54 20.59 7.14 20.30
CA LEU A 54 19.42 6.28 20.30
C LEU A 54 19.80 4.80 20.30
N ALA A 55 20.73 4.39 19.42
CA ALA A 55 21.20 3.02 19.32
C ALA A 55 21.77 2.52 20.66
N ILE A 56 22.57 3.34 21.36
CA ILE A 56 23.11 2.99 22.69
C ILE A 56 21.98 2.68 23.68
N ALA A 57 20.93 3.50 23.71
CA ALA A 57 19.80 3.29 24.61
C ALA A 57 18.97 2.05 24.26
N LEU A 58 18.89 1.70 22.97
CA LEU A 58 18.10 0.57 22.47
C LEU A 58 18.81 -0.79 22.61
N VAL A 59 20.13 -0.85 22.83
CA VAL A 59 20.88 -2.13 22.97
C VAL A 59 20.23 -3.05 23.99
N SER A 60 19.80 -2.51 25.13
CA SER A 60 19.19 -3.29 26.23
C SER A 60 17.70 -3.01 26.41
N ASP A 61 17.07 -2.29 25.47
CA ASP A 61 15.64 -2.05 25.53
C ASP A 61 14.86 -3.28 25.05
N ILE A 62 14.10 -3.87 25.98
CA ILE A 62 13.31 -5.07 25.72
C ILE A 62 11.82 -4.77 25.46
N GLN A 63 11.41 -3.51 25.52
CA GLN A 63 10.02 -3.10 25.38
C GLN A 63 9.69 -2.79 23.92
N ILE A 64 10.62 -2.15 23.21
CA ILE A 64 10.39 -1.69 21.84
C ILE A 64 10.46 -2.87 20.86
N THR A 65 9.37 -3.08 20.14
CA THR A 65 9.23 -4.05 19.03
C THR A 65 9.14 -3.36 17.67
N ASP A 66 8.77 -2.09 17.65
CA ASP A 66 8.51 -1.31 16.44
C ASP A 66 9.31 0.00 16.49
N LEU A 67 10.26 0.15 15.57
CA LEU A 67 11.16 1.30 15.52
C LEU A 67 10.93 2.11 14.24
N GLU A 68 10.35 3.30 14.39
CA GLU A 68 10.04 4.23 13.30
C GLU A 68 11.06 5.39 13.31
N LEU A 69 11.94 5.42 12.30
CA LEU A 69 13.02 6.40 12.13
C LEU A 69 12.98 7.08 10.75
N GLU A 70 11.83 7.14 10.09
CA GLU A 70 11.69 7.76 8.77
C GLU A 70 12.16 9.22 8.77
N ASP A 71 12.83 9.63 7.70
CA ASP A 71 13.20 11.03 7.45
C ASP A 71 13.96 11.69 8.62
N ASN A 72 15.12 11.10 8.95
CA ASN A 72 15.98 11.56 10.04
C ASN A 72 17.42 11.87 9.62
N CYS A 73 17.70 11.84 8.31
CA CYS A 73 19.04 12.01 7.77
C CYS A 73 20.06 11.09 8.46
N LEU A 74 19.74 9.80 8.64
CA LEU A 74 20.63 8.83 9.29
C LEU A 74 22.00 8.75 8.61
N LEU A 75 22.02 8.84 7.27
CA LEU A 75 23.20 8.59 6.43
C LEU A 75 23.74 7.15 6.63
N PRO A 76 24.73 6.70 5.83
CA PRO A 76 25.31 5.36 6.00
C PRO A 76 25.86 5.12 7.42
N GLU A 77 26.39 6.16 8.07
CA GLU A 77 26.97 6.07 9.41
C GLU A 77 25.90 5.79 10.48
N GLY A 78 24.72 6.44 10.39
CA GLY A 78 23.60 6.17 11.30
C GLY A 78 23.09 4.75 11.20
N ALA A 79 22.94 4.22 9.97
CA ALA A 79 22.57 2.82 9.77
C ALA A 79 23.57 1.85 10.41
N ARG A 80 24.89 2.15 10.34
CA ARG A 80 25.90 1.32 10.99
C ARG A 80 25.71 1.23 12.51
N TYR A 81 25.34 2.33 13.17
CA TYR A 81 25.06 2.31 14.61
C TYR A 81 23.84 1.46 14.95
N LEU A 82 22.77 1.53 14.13
CA LEU A 82 21.59 0.69 14.30
C LEU A 82 21.91 -0.79 14.08
N VAL A 83 22.68 -1.11 13.04
CA VAL A 83 23.14 -2.48 12.77
C VAL A 83 23.93 -3.05 13.94
N GLU A 84 24.82 -2.26 14.55
CA GLU A 84 25.58 -2.72 15.72
C GLU A 84 24.66 -2.99 16.92
N MET A 85 23.65 -2.15 17.13
CA MET A 85 22.64 -2.35 18.18
C MET A 85 21.81 -3.61 17.95
N LEU A 86 21.40 -3.89 16.70
CA LEU A 86 20.59 -5.04 16.33
C LEU A 86 21.30 -6.40 16.40
N LYS A 87 22.62 -6.42 16.65
CA LYS A 87 23.34 -7.66 16.95
C LYS A 87 23.03 -8.18 18.35
N GLU A 88 22.72 -7.28 19.27
CA GLU A 88 22.42 -7.59 20.66
C GLU A 88 20.91 -7.45 20.96
N ASN A 89 20.21 -6.61 20.21
CA ASN A 89 18.77 -6.43 20.34
C ASN A 89 18.01 -7.40 19.41
N PHE A 90 17.22 -8.28 20.04
CA PHE A 90 16.35 -9.25 19.36
C PHE A 90 14.85 -9.01 19.61
N THR A 91 14.49 -7.85 20.16
CA THR A 91 13.08 -7.50 20.44
C THR A 91 12.44 -6.72 19.30
N ILE A 92 13.22 -5.92 18.57
CA ILE A 92 12.72 -5.16 17.43
C ILE A 92 12.40 -6.10 16.26
N GLN A 93 11.13 -6.11 15.87
CA GLN A 93 10.59 -6.93 14.78
C GLN A 93 10.21 -6.11 13.55
N ARG A 94 9.84 -4.84 13.74
CA ARG A 94 9.47 -3.92 12.66
C ARG A 94 10.36 -2.69 12.72
N MET A 95 10.95 -2.32 11.58
CA MET A 95 11.82 -1.18 11.49
C MET A 95 11.58 -0.39 10.21
N ASN A 96 11.40 0.92 10.35
CA ASN A 96 11.27 1.84 9.24
C ASN A 96 12.47 2.81 9.23
N LEU A 97 13.31 2.68 8.20
CA LEU A 97 14.44 3.57 7.92
C LEU A 97 14.25 4.31 6.60
N SER A 98 13.02 4.51 6.15
CA SER A 98 12.73 5.19 4.89
C SER A 98 13.23 6.63 4.88
N ASN A 99 13.54 7.18 3.71
CA ASN A 99 13.90 8.59 3.52
C ASN A 99 15.12 9.06 4.33
N ASN A 100 16.16 8.23 4.44
CA ASN A 100 17.31 8.50 5.33
C ASN A 100 18.66 8.63 4.62
N ASN A 101 18.65 8.64 3.28
CA ASN A 101 19.83 8.79 2.44
C ASN A 101 20.95 7.81 2.82
N LEU A 102 20.57 6.53 3.02
CA LEU A 102 21.47 5.48 3.47
C LEU A 102 22.47 5.05 2.39
N GLN A 103 22.14 5.24 1.10
CA GLN A 103 23.00 4.95 -0.05
C GLN A 103 23.51 3.50 -0.08
N ALA A 104 24.41 3.17 -1.02
CA ALA A 104 24.93 1.81 -1.17
C ALA A 104 25.68 1.30 0.10
N ALA A 105 26.38 2.17 0.81
CA ALA A 105 27.11 1.79 2.02
C ALA A 105 26.17 1.40 3.18
N GLY A 106 25.07 2.14 3.36
CA GLY A 106 24.03 1.79 4.33
C GLY A 106 23.31 0.50 3.94
N ALA A 107 22.97 0.33 2.66
CA ALA A 107 22.37 -0.91 2.15
C ALA A 107 23.24 -2.14 2.46
N LYS A 108 24.55 -2.07 2.19
CA LYS A 108 25.49 -3.16 2.50
C LYS A 108 25.52 -3.49 4.00
N SER A 109 25.44 -2.46 4.86
CA SER A 109 25.41 -2.64 6.30
C SER A 109 24.14 -3.36 6.76
N ILE A 110 22.99 -2.95 6.21
CA ILE A 110 21.69 -3.56 6.51
C ILE A 110 21.61 -4.98 5.96
N ALA A 111 22.07 -5.22 4.74
CA ALA A 111 22.13 -6.55 4.15
C ALA A 111 22.96 -7.50 5.03
N LYS A 112 24.13 -7.06 5.50
CA LYS A 112 24.91 -7.87 6.45
C LYS A 112 24.14 -8.16 7.76
N MET A 113 23.44 -7.17 8.31
CA MET A 113 22.63 -7.35 9.51
C MET A 113 21.55 -8.40 9.34
N LEU A 114 20.90 -8.46 8.18
CA LEU A 114 19.87 -9.45 7.88
C LEU A 114 20.41 -10.89 7.83
N LEU A 115 21.72 -11.11 7.66
CA LEU A 115 22.30 -12.45 7.78
C LEU A 115 22.42 -12.92 9.25
N GLU A 116 22.55 -11.98 10.17
CA GLU A 116 22.84 -12.25 11.59
C GLU A 116 21.57 -12.13 12.46
N ASN A 117 20.71 -11.16 12.17
CA ASN A 117 19.52 -10.88 12.96
C ASN A 117 18.35 -11.82 12.61
N ILE A 118 17.74 -12.38 13.65
CA ILE A 118 16.61 -13.34 13.52
C ILE A 118 15.25 -12.73 13.89
N ALA A 119 15.24 -11.51 14.42
CA ALA A 119 14.06 -10.87 14.99
C ALA A 119 13.26 -10.06 13.95
N ILE A 120 13.94 -9.34 13.05
CA ILE A 120 13.30 -8.45 12.08
C ILE A 120 12.42 -9.25 11.11
N LYS A 121 11.13 -8.93 11.10
CA LYS A 121 10.09 -9.49 10.21
C LYS A 121 9.62 -8.48 9.17
N THR A 122 9.64 -7.20 9.50
CA THR A 122 9.20 -6.12 8.62
C THR A 122 10.26 -5.03 8.55
N LEU A 123 10.67 -4.69 7.33
CA LEU A 123 11.71 -3.69 7.10
C LEU A 123 11.27 -2.73 5.99
N ALA A 124 11.20 -1.44 6.30
CA ALA A 124 10.93 -0.39 5.32
C ALA A 124 12.18 0.45 5.07
N LEU A 125 12.60 0.52 3.81
CA LEU A 125 13.81 1.20 3.35
C LEU A 125 13.53 2.07 2.12
N SER A 126 12.30 2.56 2.00
CA SER A 126 11.90 3.40 0.87
C SER A 126 12.75 4.68 0.78
N GLY A 127 13.03 5.18 -0.42
CA GLY A 127 13.60 6.53 -0.57
C GLY A 127 15.01 6.71 0.00
N ASN A 128 15.89 5.72 -0.13
CA ASN A 128 17.23 5.75 0.47
C ASN A 128 18.39 5.98 -0.51
N GLY A 129 18.08 6.24 -1.78
CA GLY A 129 19.09 6.43 -2.83
C GLY A 129 19.88 5.15 -3.09
N PHE A 130 19.24 3.99 -2.95
CA PHE A 130 19.87 2.72 -3.29
C PHE A 130 19.94 2.54 -4.80
N VAL A 131 21.08 2.03 -5.26
CA VAL A 131 21.41 1.77 -6.67
C VAL A 131 21.62 0.27 -6.88
N ASP A 132 21.92 -0.15 -8.10
CA ASP A 132 22.02 -1.55 -8.54
C ASP A 132 22.94 -2.41 -7.64
N GLU A 133 24.04 -1.86 -7.11
CA GLU A 133 24.93 -2.58 -6.19
C GLU A 133 24.27 -2.90 -4.83
N ALA A 134 23.34 -2.04 -4.39
CA ALA A 134 22.54 -2.29 -3.21
C ALA A 134 21.50 -3.38 -3.46
N ALA A 135 20.85 -3.39 -4.64
CA ALA A 135 19.95 -4.49 -5.04
C ALA A 135 20.66 -5.84 -5.02
N LYS A 136 21.89 -5.90 -5.55
CA LYS A 136 22.72 -7.11 -5.45
C LYS A 136 22.98 -7.54 -4.01
N SER A 137 23.35 -6.60 -3.15
CA SER A 137 23.63 -6.89 -1.73
C SER A 137 22.40 -7.45 -1.01
N PHE A 138 21.22 -6.88 -1.26
CA PHE A 138 19.96 -7.40 -0.73
C PHE A 138 19.60 -8.74 -1.35
N ALA A 139 19.78 -8.92 -2.66
CA ALA A 139 19.49 -10.16 -3.37
C ALA A 139 20.30 -11.34 -2.81
N ASP A 140 21.62 -11.18 -2.71
CA ASP A 140 22.55 -12.21 -2.20
C ASP A 140 22.18 -12.63 -0.76
N THR A 141 21.73 -11.67 0.05
CA THR A 141 21.34 -11.89 1.44
C THR A 141 19.97 -12.56 1.55
N LEU A 142 18.96 -12.02 0.86
CA LEU A 142 17.57 -12.44 0.99
C LEU A 142 17.32 -13.80 0.34
N ALA A 143 18.16 -14.23 -0.60
CA ALA A 143 18.13 -15.60 -1.14
C ALA A 143 18.31 -16.66 -0.02
N ASN A 144 18.96 -16.31 1.09
CA ASN A 144 19.20 -17.22 2.22
C ASN A 144 18.57 -16.72 3.54
N ASN A 145 17.83 -15.61 3.53
CA ASN A 145 17.14 -15.10 4.71
C ASN A 145 15.71 -15.61 4.74
N PHE A 146 15.36 -16.37 5.78
CA PHE A 146 14.03 -16.94 5.95
C PHE A 146 13.18 -16.22 7.01
N GLN A 147 13.62 -15.04 7.47
CA GLN A 147 13.02 -14.34 8.60
C GLN A 147 12.15 -13.16 8.17
N VAL A 148 12.59 -12.40 7.16
CA VAL A 148 11.87 -11.21 6.68
C VAL A 148 10.62 -11.64 5.92
N LYS A 149 9.48 -11.11 6.34
CA LYS A 149 8.15 -11.38 5.76
C LYS A 149 7.64 -10.24 4.91
N SER A 150 8.01 -9.00 5.25
CA SER A 150 7.61 -7.81 4.53
C SER A 150 8.79 -6.87 4.33
N LEU A 151 9.02 -6.47 3.08
CA LEU A 151 10.13 -5.62 2.70
C LEU A 151 9.64 -4.51 1.76
N ASP A 152 9.95 -3.27 2.12
CA ASP A 152 9.74 -2.12 1.25
C ASP A 152 11.08 -1.54 0.79
N LEU A 153 11.34 -1.62 -0.52
CA LEU A 153 12.49 -1.00 -1.19
C LEU A 153 12.04 0.01 -2.26
N SER A 154 10.83 0.53 -2.15
CA SER A 154 10.28 1.51 -3.09
C SER A 154 11.10 2.80 -3.15
N HIS A 155 10.87 3.61 -4.19
CA HIS A 155 11.50 4.93 -4.34
C HIS A 155 13.04 4.89 -4.27
N ASN A 156 13.66 3.84 -4.80
CA ASN A 156 15.10 3.74 -4.99
C ASN A 156 15.43 3.74 -6.50
N TRP A 157 16.69 3.47 -6.86
CA TRP A 157 17.21 3.57 -8.23
C TRP A 157 17.88 2.28 -8.68
N PHE A 158 17.25 1.12 -8.42
CA PHE A 158 17.79 -0.20 -8.79
C PHE A 158 17.86 -0.49 -10.29
N CYS A 159 17.12 0.26 -11.12
CA CYS A 159 17.19 0.18 -12.57
C CYS A 159 17.07 -1.28 -13.11
N GLU A 160 17.57 -1.52 -14.33
CA GLU A 160 17.47 -2.82 -15.00
C GLU A 160 18.35 -3.89 -14.32
N THR A 161 19.62 -3.59 -14.03
CA THR A 161 20.55 -4.57 -13.44
C THR A 161 20.18 -4.93 -12.00
N GLY A 162 19.71 -3.98 -11.20
CA GLY A 162 19.19 -4.29 -9.87
C GLY A 162 17.90 -5.11 -9.93
N GLY A 163 17.03 -4.86 -10.92
CA GLY A 163 15.87 -5.71 -11.18
C GLY A 163 16.24 -7.16 -11.51
N GLU A 164 17.29 -7.38 -12.28
CA GLU A 164 17.82 -8.72 -12.57
C GLU A 164 18.28 -9.44 -11.29
N HIS A 165 19.02 -8.77 -10.42
CA HIS A 165 19.42 -9.34 -9.12
C HIS A 165 18.23 -9.70 -8.24
N LEU A 166 17.25 -8.80 -8.13
CA LEU A 166 16.05 -9.03 -7.33
C LEU A 166 15.16 -10.14 -7.91
N GLY A 167 15.09 -10.28 -9.23
CA GLY A 167 14.39 -11.37 -9.89
C GLY A 167 14.97 -12.75 -9.56
N HIS A 168 16.30 -12.89 -9.61
CA HIS A 168 16.96 -14.13 -9.19
C HIS A 168 16.75 -14.43 -7.70
N MET A 169 16.76 -13.42 -6.84
CA MET A 169 16.45 -13.60 -5.42
C MET A 169 15.00 -14.07 -5.21
N LEU A 170 14.03 -13.48 -5.91
CA LEU A 170 12.63 -13.91 -5.81
C LEU A 170 12.43 -15.37 -6.21
N ALA A 171 13.21 -15.89 -7.16
CA ALA A 171 13.13 -17.28 -7.58
C ALA A 171 13.53 -18.28 -6.47
N SER A 172 14.36 -17.85 -5.50
CA SER A 172 14.94 -18.70 -4.45
C SER A 172 14.47 -18.35 -3.05
N ASN A 173 13.89 -17.17 -2.83
CA ASN A 173 13.39 -16.77 -1.54
C ASN A 173 12.09 -17.51 -1.18
N GLU A 174 12.07 -18.14 0.01
CA GLU A 174 10.96 -18.95 0.51
C GLU A 174 10.30 -18.34 1.77
N SER A 175 10.47 -17.05 2.01
CA SER A 175 10.02 -16.42 3.26
C SER A 175 9.19 -15.17 3.06
N LEU A 176 9.53 -14.36 2.06
CA LEU A 176 8.95 -13.07 1.81
C LEU A 176 7.51 -13.24 1.31
N GLU A 177 6.60 -12.51 1.96
CA GLU A 177 5.16 -12.53 1.67
C GLU A 177 4.69 -11.19 1.09
N THR A 178 5.39 -10.09 1.40
CA THR A 178 5.09 -8.75 0.89
C THR A 178 6.36 -8.07 0.41
N LEU A 179 6.33 -7.57 -0.82
CA LEU A 179 7.44 -6.84 -1.43
C LEU A 179 6.94 -5.60 -2.16
N ASN A 180 7.47 -4.44 -1.79
CA ASN A 180 7.27 -3.20 -2.52
C ASN A 180 8.55 -2.79 -3.26
N LEU A 181 8.47 -2.78 -4.59
CA LEU A 181 9.52 -2.33 -5.51
C LEU A 181 9.06 -1.15 -6.36
N SER A 182 7.99 -0.45 -5.97
CA SER A 182 7.48 0.69 -6.73
C SER A 182 8.53 1.78 -6.91
N TRP A 183 8.47 2.50 -8.04
CA TRP A 183 9.35 3.63 -8.32
C TRP A 183 10.86 3.27 -8.27
N ASN A 184 11.27 2.21 -8.96
CA ASN A 184 12.68 1.77 -9.03
C ASN A 184 13.31 1.82 -10.43
N CYS A 185 12.55 2.29 -11.43
CA CYS A 185 12.98 2.30 -12.84
C CYS A 185 13.40 0.92 -13.36
N LEU A 186 12.76 -0.16 -12.91
CA LEU A 186 13.21 -1.54 -13.20
C LEU A 186 13.30 -1.82 -14.70
N ARG A 187 12.27 -1.46 -15.49
CA ARG A 187 12.22 -1.50 -16.98
C ARG A 187 12.64 -2.84 -17.61
N MET A 188 12.39 -2.99 -18.92
CA MET A 188 12.97 -3.99 -19.84
C MET A 188 13.45 -5.31 -19.17
N SER A 189 14.77 -5.52 -19.08
CA SER A 189 15.35 -6.79 -18.59
C SER A 189 15.10 -7.01 -17.09
N GLY A 190 15.15 -5.95 -16.28
CA GLY A 190 14.85 -6.02 -14.86
C GLY A 190 13.41 -6.47 -14.58
N ALA A 191 12.44 -5.97 -15.35
CA ALA A 191 11.05 -6.38 -15.30
C ALA A 191 10.88 -7.86 -15.69
N VAL A 192 11.50 -8.29 -16.80
CA VAL A 192 11.46 -9.69 -17.25
C VAL A 192 12.06 -10.64 -16.21
N ALA A 193 13.19 -10.28 -15.61
CA ALA A 193 13.83 -11.09 -14.58
C ALA A 193 12.97 -11.23 -13.32
N LEU A 194 12.33 -10.14 -12.87
CA LEU A 194 11.38 -10.17 -11.75
C LEU A 194 10.18 -11.09 -12.05
N CYS A 195 9.63 -11.02 -13.26
CA CYS A 195 8.55 -11.91 -13.67
C CYS A 195 8.99 -13.38 -13.71
N ASN A 196 10.19 -13.67 -14.20
CA ASN A 196 10.74 -15.03 -14.18
C ASN A 196 10.93 -15.56 -12.76
N GLY A 197 11.36 -14.71 -11.82
CA GLY A 197 11.43 -15.07 -10.41
C GLY A 197 10.05 -15.31 -9.80
N LEU A 198 9.11 -14.41 -10.06
CA LEU A 198 7.72 -14.52 -9.61
C LEU A 198 7.04 -15.80 -10.11
N LYS A 199 7.31 -16.21 -11.35
CA LYS A 199 6.76 -17.42 -11.98
C LYS A 199 6.98 -18.67 -11.13
N VAL A 200 8.12 -18.77 -10.45
CA VAL A 200 8.50 -19.94 -9.63
C VAL A 200 8.42 -19.67 -8.13
N ASN A 201 8.18 -18.43 -7.70
CA ASN A 201 8.09 -18.09 -6.29
C ASN A 201 6.84 -18.69 -5.64
N VAL A 202 7.01 -19.26 -4.44
CA VAL A 202 5.96 -20.02 -3.74
C VAL A 202 5.50 -19.37 -2.43
N THR A 203 5.89 -18.13 -2.14
CA THR A 203 5.57 -17.47 -0.85
C THR A 203 5.01 -16.07 -0.96
N LEU A 204 5.34 -15.34 -2.02
CA LEU A 204 4.98 -13.94 -2.17
C LEU A 204 3.48 -13.79 -2.44
N LYS A 205 2.81 -13.02 -1.60
CA LYS A 205 1.36 -12.77 -1.65
C LYS A 205 1.03 -11.38 -2.17
N HIS A 206 1.86 -10.39 -1.83
CA HIS A 206 1.62 -9.00 -2.16
C HIS A 206 2.85 -8.40 -2.84
N LEU A 207 2.67 -7.92 -4.07
CA LEU A 207 3.73 -7.34 -4.87
C LEU A 207 3.28 -6.00 -5.45
N ASP A 208 4.03 -4.95 -5.13
CA ASP A 208 3.89 -3.63 -5.76
C ASP A 208 5.06 -3.38 -6.71
N LEU A 209 4.74 -3.28 -8.00
CA LEU A 209 5.66 -2.99 -9.10
C LEU A 209 5.30 -1.68 -9.79
N SER A 210 4.47 -0.83 -9.18
CA SER A 210 4.03 0.42 -9.78
C SER A 210 5.19 1.36 -10.13
N TYR A 211 5.03 2.20 -11.16
CA TYR A 211 6.04 3.19 -11.57
C TYR A 211 7.41 2.60 -11.97
N ASN A 212 7.44 1.46 -12.65
CA ASN A 212 8.69 0.82 -13.08
C ASN A 212 8.90 0.76 -14.60
N GLY A 213 7.91 1.18 -15.39
CA GLY A 213 8.01 1.26 -16.85
C GLY A 213 8.26 -0.10 -17.52
N PHE A 214 7.46 -1.11 -17.17
CA PHE A 214 7.59 -2.49 -17.67
C PHE A 214 7.53 -2.63 -19.20
N GLY A 215 6.74 -1.79 -19.88
CA GLY A 215 6.56 -1.92 -21.33
C GLY A 215 5.89 -3.24 -21.75
N SER A 216 6.03 -3.62 -23.03
CA SER A 216 5.43 -4.82 -23.61
C SER A 216 6.09 -6.11 -23.16
N GLU A 217 7.42 -6.12 -23.08
CA GLU A 217 8.25 -7.28 -22.78
C GLU A 217 8.05 -7.72 -21.33
N GLY A 218 8.06 -6.76 -20.40
CA GLY A 218 7.73 -7.02 -19.00
C GLY A 218 6.31 -7.53 -18.83
N ALA A 219 5.33 -7.01 -19.59
CA ALA A 219 3.96 -7.49 -19.54
C ALA A 219 3.79 -8.91 -20.10
N GLN A 220 4.54 -9.27 -21.14
CA GLN A 220 4.59 -10.63 -21.67
C GLN A 220 5.11 -11.61 -20.62
N ALA A 221 6.25 -11.29 -20.01
CA ALA A 221 6.84 -12.11 -18.96
C ALA A 221 5.90 -12.22 -17.75
N LEU A 222 5.20 -11.14 -17.41
CA LEU A 222 4.22 -11.14 -16.33
C LEU A 222 2.99 -11.99 -16.63
N GLY A 223 2.49 -11.99 -17.88
CA GLY A 223 1.44 -12.91 -18.31
C GLY A 223 1.86 -14.38 -18.12
N ASP A 224 3.08 -14.74 -18.51
CA ASP A 224 3.61 -16.09 -18.27
C ASP A 224 3.80 -16.39 -16.77
N ALA A 225 4.23 -15.41 -15.98
CA ALA A 225 4.36 -15.54 -14.54
C ALA A 225 3.01 -15.80 -13.86
N LEU A 226 1.97 -15.03 -14.20
CA LEU A 226 0.61 -15.21 -13.67
C LEU A 226 -0.02 -16.54 -14.09
N HIS A 227 0.34 -17.08 -15.26
CA HIS A 227 -0.14 -18.40 -15.69
C HIS A 227 0.31 -19.52 -14.73
N HIS A 228 1.50 -19.41 -14.15
CA HIS A 228 2.11 -20.47 -13.34
C HIS A 228 2.10 -20.18 -11.83
N ASN A 229 2.18 -18.90 -11.45
CA ASN A 229 2.19 -18.51 -10.06
C ASN A 229 0.81 -18.76 -9.43
N ASN A 230 0.81 -19.40 -8.27
CA ASN A 230 -0.39 -19.79 -7.52
C ASN A 230 -0.37 -19.27 -6.07
N THR A 231 0.43 -18.24 -5.80
CA THR A 231 0.65 -17.72 -4.44
C THR A 231 0.36 -16.23 -4.31
N LEU A 232 0.54 -15.48 -5.41
CA LEU A 232 0.29 -14.06 -5.46
C LEU A 232 -1.20 -13.76 -5.36
N LEU A 233 -1.56 -12.93 -4.39
CA LEU A 233 -2.92 -12.50 -4.10
C LEU A 233 -3.18 -11.06 -4.53
N SER A 234 -2.16 -10.19 -4.48
CA SER A 234 -2.27 -8.78 -4.85
C SER A 234 -1.09 -8.35 -5.68
N LEU A 235 -1.39 -7.69 -6.80
CA LEU A 235 -0.42 -7.16 -7.74
C LEU A 235 -0.78 -5.72 -8.12
N ASP A 236 0.14 -4.80 -7.89
CA ASP A 236 0.04 -3.42 -8.38
C ASP A 236 1.01 -3.19 -9.54
N LEU A 237 0.45 -2.83 -10.70
CA LEU A 237 1.16 -2.50 -11.93
C LEU A 237 0.84 -1.07 -12.39
N SER A 238 0.38 -0.21 -11.49
CA SER A 238 0.04 1.16 -11.84
C SER A 238 1.23 1.92 -12.44
N SER A 239 0.99 2.79 -13.41
CA SER A 239 2.03 3.63 -14.04
C SER A 239 3.21 2.84 -14.66
N ASN A 240 2.93 1.72 -15.33
CA ASN A 240 3.95 0.86 -15.97
C ASN A 240 3.97 0.93 -17.50
N ARG A 241 3.20 1.86 -18.10
CA ARG A 241 3.06 1.99 -19.56
C ARG A 241 2.50 0.71 -20.20
N ILE A 242 1.57 0.03 -19.51
CA ILE A 242 0.87 -1.14 -20.03
C ILE A 242 -0.12 -0.68 -21.12
N THR A 243 0.26 -0.86 -22.38
CA THR A 243 -0.57 -0.57 -23.56
C THR A 243 -1.62 -1.67 -23.79
N TYR A 244 -2.51 -1.48 -24.76
CA TYR A 244 -3.46 -2.52 -25.19
C TYR A 244 -2.79 -3.87 -25.51
N GLU A 245 -1.69 -3.86 -26.28
CA GLU A 245 -0.98 -5.10 -26.64
C GLU A 245 -0.33 -5.76 -25.42
N ALA A 246 0.27 -4.96 -24.53
CA ALA A 246 0.83 -5.44 -23.29
C ALA A 246 -0.25 -6.07 -22.39
N LEU A 247 -1.41 -5.41 -22.29
CA LEU A 247 -2.55 -5.91 -21.52
C LEU A 247 -3.11 -7.21 -22.11
N ARG A 248 -3.14 -7.36 -23.44
CA ARG A 248 -3.56 -8.61 -24.10
C ARG A 248 -2.66 -9.79 -23.71
N LEU A 249 -1.36 -9.56 -23.58
CA LEU A 249 -0.40 -10.59 -23.11
C LEU A 249 -0.61 -10.91 -21.63
N LEU A 250 -0.84 -9.90 -20.79
CA LEU A 250 -1.19 -10.09 -19.38
C LEU A 250 -2.48 -10.93 -19.23
N CYS A 251 -3.49 -10.66 -20.06
CA CYS A 251 -4.76 -11.40 -20.07
C CYS A 251 -4.58 -12.88 -20.44
N HIS A 252 -3.57 -13.23 -21.23
CA HIS A 252 -3.28 -14.64 -21.51
C HIS A 252 -2.93 -15.44 -20.25
N GLY A 253 -2.21 -14.82 -19.29
CA GLY A 253 -1.94 -15.39 -17.99
C GLY A 253 -3.17 -15.42 -17.08
N LEU A 254 -3.86 -14.28 -16.99
CA LEU A 254 -5.07 -14.14 -16.16
C LEU A 254 -6.19 -15.10 -16.54
N ALA A 255 -6.23 -15.57 -17.80
CA ALA A 255 -7.20 -16.56 -18.27
C ALA A 255 -7.09 -17.92 -17.54
N PHE A 256 -5.94 -18.22 -16.93
CA PHE A 256 -5.68 -19.48 -16.23
C PHE A 256 -5.38 -19.29 -14.74
N ASN A 257 -5.07 -18.06 -14.31
CA ASN A 257 -4.76 -17.78 -12.92
C ASN A 257 -6.02 -17.89 -12.05
N ASP A 258 -5.91 -18.65 -10.95
CA ASP A 258 -6.99 -18.90 -10.00
C ASP A 258 -6.67 -18.41 -8.58
N THR A 259 -5.64 -17.56 -8.42
CA THR A 259 -5.14 -17.14 -7.10
C THR A 259 -5.12 -15.63 -6.89
N LEU A 260 -4.90 -14.84 -7.95
CA LEU A 260 -4.82 -13.40 -7.86
C LEU A 260 -6.19 -12.82 -7.52
N ARG A 261 -6.26 -12.05 -6.44
CA ARG A 261 -7.49 -11.42 -5.93
C ARG A 261 -7.56 -9.94 -6.25
N VAL A 262 -6.42 -9.25 -6.27
CA VAL A 262 -6.35 -7.81 -6.48
C VAL A 262 -5.39 -7.49 -7.60
N LEU A 263 -5.88 -6.80 -8.63
CA LEU A 263 -5.09 -6.29 -9.74
C LEU A 263 -5.30 -4.78 -9.89
N ARG A 264 -4.22 -4.01 -9.71
CA ARG A 264 -4.24 -2.56 -9.89
C ARG A 264 -3.43 -2.14 -11.11
N LEU A 265 -4.04 -1.31 -11.95
CA LEU A 265 -3.53 -0.92 -13.26
C LEU A 265 -3.70 0.59 -13.51
N LEU A 266 -3.78 1.41 -12.45
CA LEU A 266 -4.01 2.85 -12.57
C LEU A 266 -2.92 3.51 -13.43
N HIS A 267 -3.28 4.59 -14.13
CA HIS A 267 -2.34 5.40 -14.92
C HIS A 267 -1.55 4.60 -15.96
N ASN A 268 -2.12 3.53 -16.50
CA ASN A 268 -1.64 2.86 -17.69
C ASN A 268 -2.44 3.31 -18.93
N PRO A 269 -1.82 3.34 -20.13
CA PRO A 269 -2.49 3.68 -21.38
C PRO A 269 -3.40 2.54 -21.88
N ILE A 270 -4.35 2.14 -21.03
CA ILE A 270 -5.35 1.11 -21.31
C ILE A 270 -6.53 1.77 -22.02
N THR A 271 -6.91 1.20 -23.17
CA THR A 271 -8.08 1.64 -23.94
C THR A 271 -9.36 1.03 -23.36
N SER A 272 -10.52 1.58 -23.72
CA SER A 272 -11.83 0.98 -23.39
C SER A 272 -11.95 -0.46 -23.90
N GLU A 273 -11.42 -0.74 -25.09
CA GLU A 273 -11.32 -2.08 -25.67
C GLU A 273 -10.44 -3.01 -24.82
N GLY A 274 -9.30 -2.51 -24.32
CA GLY A 274 -8.43 -3.26 -23.41
C GLY A 274 -9.10 -3.59 -22.08
N ALA A 275 -9.85 -2.65 -21.51
CA ALA A 275 -10.64 -2.89 -20.31
C ALA A 275 -11.71 -3.98 -20.55
N LEU A 276 -12.42 -3.92 -21.68
CA LEU A 276 -13.42 -4.93 -22.07
C LEU A 276 -12.80 -6.31 -22.28
N LEU A 277 -11.62 -6.37 -22.92
CA LEU A 277 -10.86 -7.61 -23.09
C LEU A 277 -10.53 -8.24 -21.73
N MET A 278 -9.97 -7.46 -20.80
CA MET A 278 -9.63 -7.93 -19.47
C MET A 278 -10.85 -8.46 -18.74
N LEU A 279 -11.97 -7.73 -18.77
CA LEU A 279 -13.22 -8.17 -18.14
C LEU A 279 -13.75 -9.47 -18.76
N THR A 280 -13.69 -9.59 -20.09
CA THR A 280 -14.06 -10.80 -20.82
C THR A 280 -13.17 -12.00 -20.44
N THR A 281 -11.87 -11.77 -20.28
CA THR A 281 -10.93 -12.79 -19.82
C THR A 281 -11.30 -13.30 -18.43
N VAL A 282 -11.60 -12.40 -17.49
CA VAL A 282 -12.02 -12.77 -16.13
C VAL A 282 -13.33 -13.54 -16.15
N ARG A 283 -14.32 -13.08 -16.94
CA ARG A 283 -15.60 -13.77 -17.12
C ARG A 283 -15.45 -15.20 -17.63
N ASN A 284 -14.55 -15.42 -18.57
CA ASN A 284 -14.34 -16.72 -19.21
C ASN A 284 -13.51 -17.67 -18.34
N ASN A 285 -12.84 -17.17 -17.31
CA ASN A 285 -12.11 -17.97 -16.34
C ASN A 285 -13.02 -18.29 -15.13
N SER A 286 -13.68 -19.45 -15.18
CA SER A 286 -14.58 -19.91 -14.11
C SER A 286 -13.89 -20.18 -12.76
N LYS A 287 -12.55 -20.22 -12.73
CA LYS A 287 -11.74 -20.37 -11.51
C LYS A 287 -11.12 -19.06 -11.05
N SER A 288 -11.37 -17.94 -11.72
CA SER A 288 -10.76 -16.67 -11.34
C SER A 288 -11.09 -16.32 -9.90
N ALA A 289 -10.06 -15.99 -9.12
CA ALA A 289 -10.20 -15.52 -7.74
C ALA A 289 -10.23 -13.98 -7.66
N LEU A 290 -10.31 -13.27 -8.78
CA LEU A 290 -10.27 -11.81 -8.79
C LEU A 290 -11.49 -11.22 -8.07
N GLU A 291 -11.19 -10.33 -7.13
CA GLU A 291 -12.15 -9.61 -6.30
C GLU A 291 -12.04 -8.09 -6.53
N GLU A 292 -10.86 -7.57 -6.84
CA GLU A 292 -10.65 -6.15 -7.13
C GLU A 292 -9.88 -5.97 -8.45
N ILE A 293 -10.45 -5.19 -9.36
CA ILE A 293 -9.77 -4.67 -10.54
C ILE A 293 -9.83 -3.14 -10.51
N ASN A 294 -8.68 -2.50 -10.38
CA ASN A 294 -8.60 -1.05 -10.32
C ASN A 294 -8.00 -0.45 -11.60
N ILE A 295 -8.87 0.11 -12.44
CA ILE A 295 -8.56 0.87 -13.66
C ILE A 295 -9.20 2.26 -13.60
N SER A 296 -9.19 2.91 -12.42
CA SER A 296 -9.89 4.18 -12.14
C SER A 296 -9.49 5.38 -13.03
N THR A 297 -8.49 5.21 -13.91
CA THR A 297 -8.03 6.21 -14.88
C THR A 297 -8.54 5.95 -16.30
N VAL A 298 -9.29 4.87 -16.52
CA VAL A 298 -9.73 4.39 -17.84
C VAL A 298 -11.20 4.70 -18.05
N MET A 299 -11.52 5.31 -19.19
CA MET A 299 -12.90 5.42 -19.68
C MET A 299 -13.30 4.10 -20.36
N VAL A 300 -14.46 3.56 -20.01
CA VAL A 300 -14.96 2.25 -20.48
C VAL A 300 -16.16 2.40 -21.42
N SER A 301 -16.47 1.38 -22.22
CA SER A 301 -17.64 1.42 -23.11
C SER A 301 -18.94 1.04 -22.40
N GLU A 302 -20.10 1.30 -23.01
CA GLU A 302 -21.39 0.80 -22.51
C GLU A 302 -21.39 -0.73 -22.43
N ALA A 303 -20.83 -1.40 -23.44
CA ALA A 303 -20.67 -2.86 -23.45
C ALA A 303 -19.85 -3.41 -22.28
N PHE A 304 -18.87 -2.64 -21.78
CA PHE A 304 -18.12 -3.00 -20.57
C PHE A 304 -19.02 -2.97 -19.34
N VAL A 305 -19.85 -1.93 -19.20
CA VAL A 305 -20.76 -1.77 -18.05
C VAL A 305 -21.81 -2.88 -18.06
N GLU A 306 -22.44 -3.15 -19.20
CA GLU A 306 -23.42 -4.25 -19.35
C GLU A 306 -22.81 -5.60 -18.96
N MET A 307 -21.57 -5.86 -19.39
CA MET A 307 -20.86 -7.09 -19.02
C MET A 307 -20.55 -7.14 -17.52
N LEU A 308 -20.09 -6.04 -16.94
CA LEU A 308 -19.77 -5.96 -15.51
C LEU A 308 -21.02 -6.20 -14.66
N GLU A 309 -22.14 -5.57 -15.01
CA GLU A 309 -23.42 -5.76 -14.32
C GLU A 309 -23.86 -7.23 -14.37
N SER A 310 -23.74 -7.89 -15.52
CA SER A 310 -24.02 -9.33 -15.66
C SER A 310 -23.10 -10.17 -14.77
N MET A 311 -21.81 -9.85 -14.72
CA MET A 311 -20.84 -10.58 -13.89
C MET A 311 -21.08 -10.38 -12.40
N GLN A 312 -21.48 -9.19 -11.97
CA GLN A 312 -21.76 -8.90 -10.55
C GLN A 312 -23.03 -9.59 -10.04
N GLN A 313 -23.97 -9.95 -10.93
CA GLN A 313 -25.10 -10.80 -10.57
C GLN A 313 -24.68 -12.25 -10.29
N GLU A 314 -23.70 -12.77 -11.04
CA GLU A 314 -23.16 -14.12 -10.89
C GLU A 314 -22.10 -14.21 -9.78
N HIS A 315 -21.29 -13.16 -9.62
CA HIS A 315 -20.14 -13.05 -8.72
C HIS A 315 -20.13 -11.68 -8.00
N PRO A 316 -20.92 -11.50 -6.93
CA PRO A 316 -21.10 -10.20 -6.27
C PRO A 316 -19.86 -9.68 -5.53
N VAL A 317 -18.79 -10.47 -5.44
CA VAL A 317 -17.53 -10.08 -4.77
C VAL A 317 -16.64 -9.23 -5.67
N LEU A 318 -16.81 -9.29 -7.01
CA LEU A 318 -15.97 -8.56 -7.95
C LEU A 318 -16.28 -7.05 -7.95
N ASP A 319 -15.36 -6.27 -7.40
CA ASP A 319 -15.31 -4.80 -7.44
C ASP A 319 -14.40 -4.32 -8.59
N VAL A 320 -14.97 -3.60 -9.55
CA VAL A 320 -14.22 -3.03 -10.68
C VAL A 320 -14.36 -1.52 -10.67
N ARG A 321 -13.24 -0.81 -10.48
CA ARG A 321 -13.18 0.65 -10.42
C ARG A 321 -12.66 1.22 -11.73
N TYR A 322 -13.40 2.15 -12.33
CA TYR A 322 -13.09 2.81 -13.62
C TYR A 322 -13.46 4.30 -13.57
N LEU A 323 -12.98 5.10 -14.54
CA LEU A 323 -13.13 6.57 -14.53
C LEU A 323 -14.54 7.03 -14.90
N GLY A 324 -15.13 6.42 -15.94
CA GLY A 324 -16.43 6.79 -16.51
C GLY A 324 -16.70 6.09 -17.85
N VAL A 325 -17.81 6.40 -18.51
CA VAL A 325 -18.24 5.72 -19.76
C VAL A 325 -17.98 6.58 -21.01
N THR A 326 -17.32 6.04 -22.03
CA THR A 326 -17.04 6.68 -23.32
C THR A 326 -18.32 6.90 -24.12
N GLY A 327 -18.47 8.07 -24.76
CA GLY A 327 -19.68 8.43 -25.53
C GLY A 327 -20.77 9.10 -24.69
N ALA A 328 -20.64 9.09 -23.36
CA ALA A 328 -21.52 9.82 -22.46
C ALA A 328 -21.14 11.31 -22.34
N PHE A 329 -21.05 12.05 -23.45
CA PHE A 329 -21.29 13.50 -23.37
C PHE A 329 -22.81 13.66 -23.19
N THR A 330 -23.23 13.86 -21.95
CA THR A 330 -24.62 14.15 -21.52
C THR A 330 -25.66 13.04 -21.67
N ARG A 331 -25.37 11.84 -21.15
CA ARG A 331 -26.39 11.06 -20.43
C ARG A 331 -25.76 10.35 -19.25
N THR A 332 -25.34 11.12 -18.24
CA THR A 332 -25.84 10.68 -16.93
C THR A 332 -27.36 10.67 -17.12
N ARG A 333 -27.98 9.48 -17.08
CA ARG A 333 -29.27 9.47 -16.38
C ARG A 333 -28.87 10.05 -15.03
N LYS A 334 -29.12 11.36 -14.82
CA LYS A 334 -29.03 11.98 -13.50
C LYS A 334 -30.02 11.16 -12.70
N VAL A 335 -29.54 10.06 -12.12
CA VAL A 335 -30.23 9.37 -11.06
C VAL A 335 -30.18 10.42 -9.98
N ASP A 336 -31.31 11.08 -9.81
CA ASP A 336 -31.49 12.01 -8.71
C ASP A 336 -31.48 11.14 -7.46
N ALA A 337 -30.29 10.90 -6.91
CA ALA A 337 -30.09 9.99 -5.80
C ALA A 337 -30.98 10.38 -4.61
N MET A 338 -31.30 11.67 -4.47
CA MET A 338 -32.28 12.16 -3.50
C MET A 338 -33.69 11.64 -3.81
N LYS A 339 -34.15 11.68 -5.07
CA LYS A 339 -35.45 11.09 -5.45
C LYS A 339 -35.50 9.59 -5.28
N VAL A 340 -34.41 8.87 -5.53
CA VAL A 340 -34.35 7.42 -5.30
C VAL A 340 -34.49 7.10 -3.81
N ILE A 341 -33.80 7.86 -2.96
CA ILE A 341 -33.94 7.73 -1.50
C ILE A 341 -35.36 8.11 -1.07
N GLN A 342 -35.92 9.23 -1.54
CA GLN A 342 -37.28 9.66 -1.22
C GLN A 342 -38.32 8.60 -1.62
N HIS A 343 -38.28 8.08 -2.85
CA HIS A 343 -39.21 7.05 -3.32
C HIS A 343 -39.08 5.73 -2.54
N PHE A 344 -37.85 5.35 -2.19
CA PHE A 344 -37.61 4.17 -1.36
C PHE A 344 -38.18 4.33 0.06
N LEU A 345 -38.05 5.52 0.64
CA LEU A 345 -38.58 5.83 1.96
C LEU A 345 -40.12 5.96 1.95
N GLU A 346 -40.71 6.51 0.89
CA GLU A 346 -42.16 6.52 0.65
C GLU A 346 -42.75 5.10 0.69
N GLY A 347 -42.10 4.14 0.03
CA GLY A 347 -42.50 2.73 0.06
C GLY A 347 -42.47 2.10 1.46
N ARG A 348 -41.73 2.70 2.40
CA ARG A 348 -41.62 2.28 3.81
C ARG A 348 -42.40 3.18 4.78
N LYS A 349 -43.16 4.15 4.28
CA LYS A 349 -43.87 5.18 5.08
C LYS A 349 -42.95 5.95 6.05
N GLN A 350 -41.70 6.16 5.66
CA GLN A 350 -40.71 6.91 6.44
C GLN A 350 -40.43 8.25 5.75
N CYS A 351 -40.33 9.35 6.49
CA CYS A 351 -39.95 10.64 5.92
C CYS A 351 -38.42 10.77 5.87
N LEU A 352 -37.91 11.56 4.92
CA LEU A 352 -36.48 11.81 4.73
C LEU A 352 -35.81 12.34 6.01
N ILE A 353 -36.50 13.24 6.72
CA ILE A 353 -36.01 13.78 7.99
C ILE A 353 -35.86 12.71 9.08
N ASP A 354 -36.75 11.72 9.12
CA ASP A 354 -36.72 10.64 10.10
C ASP A 354 -35.60 9.65 9.79
N PHE A 355 -35.28 9.47 8.50
CA PHE A 355 -34.11 8.70 8.08
C PHE A 355 -32.81 9.34 8.56
N PHE A 356 -32.62 10.66 8.35
CA PHE A 356 -31.42 11.34 8.86
C PHE A 356 -31.33 11.34 10.39
N LYS A 357 -32.46 11.54 11.08
CA LYS A 357 -32.53 11.42 12.56
C LYS A 357 -32.17 10.03 13.06
N SER A 358 -32.44 8.96 12.29
CA SER A 358 -32.05 7.60 12.67
C SER A 358 -30.53 7.37 12.63
N ILE A 359 -29.80 8.21 11.88
CA ILE A 359 -28.35 8.18 11.75
C ILE A 359 -27.71 9.11 12.79
N ASP A 360 -28.29 10.27 13.02
CA ASP A 360 -27.87 11.27 14.00
C ASP A 360 -28.26 10.88 15.43
N LYS A 361 -27.48 9.98 16.02
CA LYS A 361 -27.69 9.49 17.40
C LYS A 361 -27.58 10.59 18.47
N GLU A 362 -26.96 11.72 18.15
CA GLU A 362 -26.71 12.83 19.06
C GLU A 362 -27.73 13.97 18.91
N GLY A 363 -28.60 13.93 17.90
CA GLY A 363 -29.64 14.93 17.65
C GLY A 363 -29.10 16.30 17.23
N THR A 364 -27.92 16.33 16.62
CA THR A 364 -27.18 17.55 16.26
C THR A 364 -27.64 18.22 14.97
N MET A 365 -28.59 17.60 14.25
CA MET A 365 -29.01 17.97 12.89
C MET A 365 -27.89 17.87 11.85
N ARG A 366 -26.83 17.12 12.16
CA ARG A 366 -25.70 16.83 11.28
C ARG A 366 -25.35 15.35 11.31
N VAL A 367 -24.90 14.82 10.18
CA VAL A 367 -24.42 13.43 10.08
C VAL A 367 -23.09 13.35 9.35
N HIS A 368 -22.21 12.45 9.77
CA HIS A 368 -21.00 12.19 9.01
C HIS A 368 -21.31 11.50 7.67
N ALA A 369 -20.59 11.90 6.62
CA ALA A 369 -20.70 11.29 5.30
C ALA A 369 -20.46 9.77 5.32
N SER A 370 -19.57 9.30 6.19
CA SER A 370 -19.31 7.87 6.41
C SER A 370 -20.51 7.11 6.98
N ASP A 371 -21.29 7.75 7.84
CA ASP A 371 -22.44 7.12 8.50
C ASP A 371 -23.66 7.13 7.59
N LEU A 372 -23.83 8.18 6.78
CA LEU A 372 -24.80 8.19 5.69
C LEU A 372 -24.50 7.08 4.68
N ARG A 373 -23.23 6.90 4.27
CA ARG A 373 -22.81 5.82 3.36
C ARG A 373 -23.20 4.44 3.90
N LYS A 374 -22.88 4.18 5.17
CA LYS A 374 -23.22 2.92 5.85
C LYS A 374 -24.73 2.73 5.93
N ALA A 375 -25.50 3.77 6.25
CA ALA A 375 -26.95 3.69 6.39
C ALA A 375 -27.63 3.35 5.05
N ILE A 376 -27.21 3.96 3.95
CA ILE A 376 -27.73 3.69 2.59
C ILE A 376 -27.46 2.23 2.20
N GLN A 377 -26.24 1.74 2.46
CA GLN A 377 -25.84 0.36 2.19
C GLN A 377 -26.59 -0.66 3.06
N GLN A 378 -26.72 -0.40 4.37
CA GLN A 378 -27.45 -1.27 5.31
C GLN A 378 -28.95 -1.34 5.00
N ALA A 379 -29.54 -0.22 4.57
CA ALA A 379 -30.94 -0.18 4.17
C ALA A 379 -31.21 -0.94 2.85
N LYS A 380 -30.15 -1.32 2.10
CA LYS A 380 -30.20 -1.92 0.76
C LYS A 380 -30.95 -1.03 -0.23
N MET A 381 -30.66 0.27 -0.21
CA MET A 381 -31.24 1.21 -1.18
C MET A 381 -30.66 0.94 -2.57
N PRO A 382 -31.45 1.09 -3.65
CA PRO A 382 -31.02 0.82 -5.02
C PRO A 382 -30.13 1.96 -5.57
N LEU A 383 -28.98 2.16 -4.94
CA LEU A 383 -27.97 3.14 -5.32
C LEU A 383 -26.59 2.47 -5.33
N ASP A 384 -25.86 2.62 -6.43
CA ASP A 384 -24.46 2.19 -6.53
C ASP A 384 -23.50 3.13 -5.78
N SER A 385 -22.28 2.67 -5.54
CA SER A 385 -21.24 3.41 -4.83
C SER A 385 -20.90 4.75 -5.47
N PHE A 386 -21.02 4.87 -6.80
CA PHE A 386 -20.74 6.10 -7.53
C PHE A 386 -21.81 7.16 -7.25
N ASN A 387 -23.09 6.80 -7.34
CA ASN A 387 -24.23 7.67 -7.06
C ASN A 387 -24.29 8.07 -5.58
N ILE A 388 -23.84 7.20 -4.66
CA ILE A 388 -23.68 7.54 -3.24
C ILE A 388 -22.61 8.62 -3.06
N GLU A 389 -21.46 8.50 -3.73
CA GLU A 389 -20.39 9.49 -3.60
C GLU A 389 -20.77 10.84 -4.22
N VAL A 390 -21.44 10.83 -5.37
CA VAL A 390 -22.01 12.04 -5.99
C VAL A 390 -23.05 12.70 -5.08
N LEU A 391 -23.86 11.91 -4.37
CA LEU A 391 -24.83 12.41 -3.41
C LEU A 391 -24.13 13.07 -2.21
N ILE A 392 -23.13 12.39 -1.63
CA ILE A 392 -22.35 12.91 -0.49
C ILE A 392 -21.69 14.23 -0.87
N GLN A 393 -21.09 14.33 -2.05
CA GLN A 393 -20.49 15.58 -2.53
C GLN A 393 -21.49 16.73 -2.71
N LYS A 394 -22.75 16.43 -3.02
CA LYS A 394 -23.81 17.44 -3.09
C LYS A 394 -24.30 17.90 -1.72
N LEU A 395 -24.31 16.99 -0.74
CA LEU A 395 -24.82 17.25 0.60
C LEU A 395 -23.76 17.85 1.53
N ASP A 396 -22.49 17.50 1.35
CA ASP A 396 -21.34 18.09 2.03
C ASP A 396 -20.77 19.27 1.22
N VAL A 397 -21.55 20.34 1.14
CA VAL A 397 -21.26 21.54 0.35
C VAL A 397 -19.90 22.16 0.73
N ASP A 398 -19.56 22.09 2.02
CA ASP A 398 -18.35 22.69 2.59
C ASP A 398 -17.14 21.72 2.63
N LYS A 399 -17.29 20.48 2.17
CA LYS A 399 -16.25 19.42 2.17
C LYS A 399 -15.65 19.14 3.54
N THR A 400 -16.49 19.21 4.58
CA THR A 400 -16.08 19.03 5.97
C THR A 400 -16.23 17.59 6.44
N GLY A 401 -16.82 16.71 5.61
CA GLY A 401 -17.20 15.35 5.98
C GLY A 401 -18.47 15.29 6.84
N LEU A 402 -19.13 16.43 7.07
CA LEU A 402 -20.36 16.59 7.84
C LEU A 402 -21.47 17.13 6.93
N ILE A 403 -22.60 16.44 6.94
CA ILE A 403 -23.79 16.79 6.17
C ILE A 403 -24.81 17.43 7.10
N ASP A 404 -25.15 18.69 6.85
CA ASP A 404 -26.23 19.39 7.54
C ASP A 404 -27.56 19.08 6.87
N TYR A 405 -28.45 18.38 7.58
CA TYR A 405 -29.72 17.93 7.03
C TYR A 405 -30.92 18.77 7.47
N SER A 406 -30.69 19.91 8.15
CA SER A 406 -31.75 20.82 8.62
C SER A 406 -32.64 21.39 7.51
N PHE A 407 -32.13 21.44 6.27
CA PHE A 407 -32.85 21.96 5.10
C PHE A 407 -33.57 20.88 4.27
N THR A 408 -33.48 19.60 4.66
CA THR A 408 -34.03 18.47 3.87
C THR A 408 -35.56 18.45 3.77
N GLY A 409 -36.27 19.27 4.53
CA GLY A 409 -37.72 19.48 4.41
C GLY A 409 -38.15 20.37 3.23
N GLN A 410 -37.21 20.95 2.48
CA GLN A 410 -37.48 21.87 1.36
C GLN A 410 -36.90 21.38 0.00
N LEU A 411 -36.33 20.17 -0.05
CA LEU A 411 -35.61 19.60 -1.20
C LEU A 411 -36.43 18.61 -2.03
#